data_AF-A0A8T6A1N5-F1
#
_entry.id   AF-A0A8T6A1N5-F1
#
_cell.length_a   1.000
_cell.length_b   1.000
_cell.length_c   1.000
_cell.angle_alpha   90.00
_cell.angle_beta   90.00
_cell.angle_gamma   90.00
#
_symmetry.space_group_name_H-M   'P 1'
#
loop_
_entity.id
_entity.type
_entity.pdbx_description
1 polymer ?
#
loop_
_entity_poly.entity_id
_entity_poly.type
_entity_poly.pdbx_seq_one_letter_code
_entity_poly.pdbx_strand_id
1 'polypeptide(L)'
;MSEKTFLVEIGTEELPPKALRSLAESFAANFTAELDNAGLAHGTVQWFAAPRRLALKVANLAEAQPDREIEKRGPAIAQAFDAEGKPSKAAEGWARGCGITVDQAERLTTDKGEWLLYRAHVKGESTEALLPNMVATSLAKLPIPKLMRWGASDVHFVRPVHTVTLLLGDKVIPATILGIQSDRVIRGHRFMGEPEFTIDNADQYPEILRERGKVIADYEERKAKIKADAEEAARKIGGNADLSESLLEEVASLVEWPVVLTAKFEEKFLAVPAEALVYTMKGDQKYFPVYANDGKLLPNFIFVANIESKDPQQIISGNEKVVRPRLADAEFFFNTDRKKRL
;
A
#
# COMPACT_ATOMS: atom_id res chain seq x y z
N MET A 1 22.03 6.82 -18.80
CA MET A 1 21.86 6.53 -17.36
C MET A 1 21.09 5.23 -17.28
N SER A 2 21.54 4.25 -16.50
CA SER A 2 20.83 2.98 -16.37
C SER A 2 19.66 3.19 -15.43
N GLU A 3 18.44 3.28 -15.95
CA GLU A 3 17.24 3.37 -15.12
C GLU A 3 16.92 1.99 -14.55
N LYS A 4 16.63 1.89 -13.25
CA LYS A 4 16.37 0.62 -12.56
C LYS A 4 14.98 0.59 -11.95
N THR A 5 14.40 -0.60 -11.84
CA THR A 5 13.16 -0.80 -11.09
C THR A 5 13.45 -0.87 -9.60
N PHE A 6 12.78 -0.06 -8.80
CA PHE A 6 12.82 -0.16 -7.34
C PHE A 6 11.59 -0.92 -6.83
N LEU A 7 11.80 -1.80 -5.84
CA LEU A 7 10.75 -2.55 -5.14
C LEU A 7 10.91 -2.36 -3.64
N VAL A 8 9.80 -2.04 -2.97
CA VAL A 8 9.64 -2.18 -1.53
C VAL A 8 8.40 -3.02 -1.22
N GLU A 9 8.53 -4.07 -0.42
CA GLU A 9 7.41 -4.81 0.17
C GLU A 9 7.56 -4.83 1.69
N ILE A 10 6.50 -4.46 2.40
CA ILE A 10 6.35 -4.61 3.85
C ILE A 10 5.41 -5.79 4.09
N GLY A 11 5.98 -6.95 4.46
CA GLY A 11 5.22 -8.15 4.80
C GLY A 11 4.78 -8.12 6.25
N THR A 12 3.49 -8.33 6.51
CA THR A 12 2.87 -8.11 7.83
C THR A 12 1.95 -9.27 8.25
N GLU A 13 1.40 -9.21 9.46
CA GLU A 13 0.13 -9.89 9.75
C GLU A 13 -1.06 -9.22 9.03
N GLU A 14 -2.25 -9.81 9.15
CA GLU A 14 -3.49 -9.37 8.50
C GLU A 14 -3.86 -7.91 8.81
N LEU A 15 -3.75 -7.07 7.79
CA LEU A 15 -4.09 -5.66 7.77
C LEU A 15 -5.62 -5.46 7.83
N PRO A 16 -6.10 -4.34 8.40
CA PRO A 16 -7.53 -4.07 8.45
C PRO A 16 -8.13 -3.95 7.04
N PRO A 17 -9.12 -4.77 6.65
CA PRO A 17 -9.57 -4.85 5.25
C PRO A 17 -10.17 -3.54 4.75
N LYS A 18 -10.90 -2.82 5.60
CA LYS A 18 -11.50 -1.51 5.27
C LYS A 18 -10.48 -0.39 5.05
N ALA A 19 -9.23 -0.57 5.49
CA ALA A 19 -8.18 0.43 5.35
C ALA A 19 -7.09 0.02 4.33
N LEU A 20 -7.11 -1.22 3.83
CA LEU A 20 -5.99 -1.76 3.05
C LEU A 20 -5.70 -0.93 1.80
N ARG A 21 -6.73 -0.64 1.00
CA ARG A 21 -6.61 0.18 -0.22
C ARG A 21 -6.08 1.59 0.10
N SER A 22 -6.68 2.28 1.07
CA SER A 22 -6.27 3.63 1.42
C SER A 22 -4.85 3.70 1.97
N LEU A 23 -4.40 2.69 2.71
CA LEU A 23 -3.01 2.57 3.16
C LEU A 23 -2.05 2.38 1.98
N ALA A 24 -2.39 1.54 1.01
CA ALA A 24 -1.56 1.29 -0.17
C ALA A 24 -1.45 2.53 -1.08
N GLU A 25 -2.58 3.17 -1.37
CA GLU A 25 -2.64 4.41 -2.16
C GLU A 25 -1.89 5.55 -1.45
N SER A 26 -2.04 5.68 -0.13
CA SER A 26 -1.31 6.67 0.67
C SER A 26 0.20 6.39 0.69
N PHE A 27 0.60 5.12 0.78
CA PHE A 27 2.02 4.77 0.74
C PHE A 27 2.63 5.19 -0.59
N ALA A 28 1.94 4.91 -1.70
CA ALA A 28 2.34 5.30 -3.04
C ALA A 28 2.45 6.82 -3.19
N ALA A 29 1.39 7.55 -2.80
CA ALA A 29 1.35 9.00 -2.90
C ALA A 29 2.45 9.68 -2.05
N ASN A 30 2.65 9.21 -0.82
CA ASN A 30 3.70 9.71 0.05
C ASN A 30 5.08 9.44 -0.56
N PHE A 31 5.32 8.25 -1.10
CA PHE A 31 6.60 7.88 -1.68
C PHE A 31 6.90 8.66 -2.96
N THR A 32 5.91 8.84 -3.84
CA THR A 32 6.03 9.71 -5.02
C THR A 32 6.43 11.13 -4.59
N ALA A 33 5.79 11.69 -3.57
CA ALA A 33 6.14 13.01 -3.06
C ALA A 33 7.59 13.08 -2.52
N GLU A 34 8.10 12.02 -1.87
CA GLU A 34 9.50 11.97 -1.45
C GLU A 34 10.47 11.96 -2.65
N LEU A 35 10.17 11.20 -3.71
CA LEU A 35 10.97 11.17 -4.94
C LEU A 35 10.98 12.55 -5.64
N ASP A 36 9.80 13.16 -5.79
CA ASP A 36 9.61 14.48 -6.40
C ASP A 36 10.37 15.57 -5.63
N ASN A 37 10.24 15.58 -4.31
CA ASN A 37 10.93 16.55 -3.45
C ASN A 37 12.45 16.39 -3.49
N ALA A 38 12.93 15.16 -3.71
CA ALA A 38 14.34 14.88 -3.92
C ALA A 38 14.81 15.20 -5.35
N GLY A 39 13.92 15.54 -6.28
CA GLY A 39 14.28 15.76 -7.69
C GLY A 39 14.83 14.50 -8.36
N LEU A 40 14.47 13.31 -7.87
CA LEU A 40 14.84 12.05 -8.50
C LEU A 40 13.92 11.79 -9.69
N ALA A 41 14.48 11.66 -10.89
CA ALA A 41 13.69 11.24 -12.04
C ALA A 41 13.22 9.80 -11.86
N HIS A 42 11.93 9.56 -12.09
CA HIS A 42 11.30 8.25 -11.97
C HIS A 42 10.17 8.06 -12.98
N GLY A 43 9.87 6.81 -13.30
CA GLY A 43 8.69 6.40 -14.04
C GLY A 43 7.48 6.21 -13.12
N THR A 44 6.55 5.35 -13.54
CA THR A 44 5.33 5.08 -12.77
C THR A 44 5.63 4.46 -11.40
N VAL A 45 4.99 4.99 -10.36
CA VAL A 45 4.92 4.38 -9.03
C VAL A 45 3.64 3.55 -8.96
N GLN A 46 3.78 2.23 -9.03
CA GLN A 46 2.67 1.28 -8.92
C GLN A 46 2.60 0.73 -7.50
N TRP A 47 1.39 0.62 -6.95
CA TRP A 47 1.16 0.05 -5.64
C TRP A 47 0.51 -1.32 -5.71
N PHE A 48 0.77 -2.13 -4.70
CA PHE A 48 0.24 -3.48 -4.55
C PHE A 48 -0.17 -3.69 -3.09
N ALA A 49 -1.22 -4.47 -2.89
CA ALA A 49 -1.74 -4.71 -1.56
C ALA A 49 -2.46 -6.06 -1.49
N ALA A 50 -2.21 -6.78 -0.40
CA ALA A 50 -2.95 -7.97 -0.04
C ALA A 50 -3.09 -8.02 1.49
N PRO A 51 -3.94 -8.89 2.06
CA PRO A 51 -4.18 -8.93 3.51
C PRO A 51 -2.91 -8.85 4.37
N ARG A 52 -1.78 -9.39 3.91
CA ARG A 52 -0.52 -9.46 4.66
C ARG A 52 0.63 -8.67 4.03
N ARG A 53 0.36 -7.70 3.14
CA ARG A 53 1.42 -6.91 2.50
C ARG A 53 0.96 -5.55 2.00
N LEU A 54 1.90 -4.61 2.05
CA LEU A 54 1.88 -3.35 1.28
C LEU A 54 3.16 -3.29 0.47
N ALA A 55 3.08 -2.99 -0.82
CA ALA A 55 4.27 -2.88 -1.66
C ALA A 55 4.14 -1.77 -2.71
N LEU A 56 5.30 -1.27 -3.15
CA LEU A 56 5.44 -0.33 -4.25
C LEU A 56 6.49 -0.82 -5.23
N LYS A 57 6.24 -0.63 -6.51
CA LYS A 57 7.23 -0.78 -7.59
C LYS A 57 7.36 0.54 -8.34
N VAL A 58 8.58 1.04 -8.46
CA VAL A 58 8.88 2.28 -9.19
C VAL A 58 9.66 1.93 -10.43
N ALA A 59 9.08 2.18 -11.59
CA ALA A 59 9.75 1.99 -12.87
C ALA A 59 10.78 3.10 -13.11
N ASN A 60 11.79 2.79 -13.90
CA ASN A 60 12.73 3.76 -14.47
C ASN A 60 13.33 4.76 -13.45
N LEU A 61 13.69 4.29 -12.26
CA LEU A 61 14.24 5.15 -11.22
C LEU A 61 15.69 5.50 -11.53
N ALA A 62 16.01 6.79 -11.53
CA ALA A 62 17.38 7.29 -11.69
C ALA A 62 18.30 6.78 -10.56
N GLU A 63 19.58 6.56 -10.85
CA GLU A 63 20.54 6.05 -9.87
C GLU A 63 21.05 7.12 -8.89
N ALA A 64 20.86 8.40 -9.21
CA ALA A 64 21.24 9.52 -8.36
C ALA A 64 20.39 10.76 -8.68
N GLN A 65 20.38 11.70 -7.74
CA GLN A 65 19.91 13.05 -7.99
C GLN A 65 20.77 13.74 -9.06
N PRO A 66 20.22 14.70 -9.82
CA PRO A 66 21.04 15.55 -10.65
C PRO A 66 22.00 16.38 -9.80
N ASP A 67 23.21 16.57 -10.31
CA ASP A 67 24.12 17.56 -9.75
C ASP A 67 23.48 18.95 -9.85
N ARG A 68 23.69 19.77 -8.82
CA ARG A 68 23.12 21.12 -8.75
C ARG A 68 24.19 22.15 -8.48
N GLU A 69 24.11 23.26 -9.20
CA GLU A 69 24.85 24.46 -8.86
C GLU A 69 24.05 25.26 -7.83
N ILE A 70 24.67 25.52 -6.68
CA ILE A 70 24.13 26.45 -5.69
C ILE A 70 24.82 27.79 -5.84
N GLU A 71 24.02 28.83 -6.08
CA GLU A 71 24.45 30.22 -6.01
C GLU A 71 24.01 30.83 -4.67
N LYS A 72 24.99 31.26 -3.87
CA LYS A 72 24.74 32.07 -2.67
C LYS A 72 25.27 33.47 -2.92
N ARG A 73 24.38 34.47 -2.87
CA ARG A 73 24.79 35.88 -2.92
C ARG A 73 25.20 36.35 -1.53
N GLY A 74 26.36 36.99 -1.46
CA GLY A 74 26.87 37.65 -0.27
C GLY A 74 26.54 39.14 -0.23
N PRO A 75 27.20 39.89 0.67
CA PRO A 75 27.07 41.34 0.73
C PRO A 75 27.44 42.01 -0.58
N ALA A 76 26.87 43.20 -0.84
CA ALA A 76 27.32 44.06 -1.93
C ALA A 76 28.80 44.40 -1.75
N ILE A 77 29.58 44.49 -2.84
CA ILE A 77 31.02 44.79 -2.80
C ILE A 77 31.30 46.08 -2.03
N ALA A 78 30.45 47.09 -2.19
CA ALA A 78 30.54 48.35 -1.44
C ALA A 78 30.40 48.21 0.09
N GLN A 79 29.84 47.10 0.58
CA GLN A 79 29.69 46.77 2.00
C GLN A 79 30.55 45.57 2.42
N ALA A 80 31.17 44.89 1.45
CA ALA A 80 31.98 43.71 1.66
C ALA A 80 33.42 44.06 2.03
N PHE A 81 33.90 45.26 1.68
CA PHE A 81 35.24 45.74 1.96
C PHE A 81 35.21 47.13 2.62
N ASP A 82 36.14 47.38 3.55
CA ASP A 82 36.33 48.70 4.15
C ASP A 82 37.17 49.64 3.25
N ALA A 83 37.44 50.85 3.73
CA ALA A 83 38.19 51.87 2.99
C ALA A 83 39.65 51.46 2.73
N GLU A 84 40.20 50.54 3.54
CA GLU A 84 41.53 49.97 3.40
C GLU A 84 41.55 48.70 2.54
N GLY A 85 40.40 48.28 1.99
CA GLY A 85 40.25 47.10 1.14
C GLY A 85 40.22 45.78 1.90
N LYS A 86 40.06 45.79 3.24
CA LYS A 86 39.93 44.58 4.05
C LYS A 86 38.48 44.09 4.10
N PRO A 87 38.25 42.78 4.14
CA PRO A 87 36.90 42.23 4.24
C PRO A 87 36.17 42.70 5.49
N SER A 88 34.89 43.06 5.35
CA SER A 88 34.02 43.37 6.47
C SER A 88 33.65 42.09 7.24
N LYS A 89 33.28 42.23 8.51
CA LYS A 89 32.82 41.09 9.33
C LYS A 89 31.64 40.34 8.70
N ALA A 90 30.79 41.05 7.96
CA ALA A 90 29.67 40.46 7.24
C ALA A 90 30.14 39.60 6.06
N ALA A 91 31.14 40.06 5.29
CA ALA A 91 31.75 39.29 4.21
C ALA A 91 32.49 38.05 4.76
N GLU A 92 33.25 38.20 5.84
CA GLU A 92 33.95 37.08 6.49
C GLU A 92 32.98 36.03 7.05
N GLY A 93 31.91 36.47 7.72
CA GLY A 93 30.88 35.58 8.26
C GLY A 93 30.14 34.83 7.17
N TRP A 94 29.79 35.51 6.07
CA TRP A 94 29.15 34.90 4.91
C TRP A 94 30.08 33.89 4.21
N ALA A 95 31.34 34.24 3.96
CA ALA A 95 32.31 33.36 3.32
C ALA A 95 32.55 32.10 4.16
N ARG A 96 32.71 32.26 5.49
CA ARG A 96 32.82 31.12 6.43
C ARG A 96 31.58 30.23 6.40
N GLY A 97 30.38 30.81 6.32
CA GLY A 97 29.13 30.05 6.17
C GLY A 97 29.00 29.31 4.84
N CYS A 98 29.79 29.71 3.83
CA CYS A 98 29.91 29.03 2.55
C CYS A 98 31.09 28.04 2.50
N GLY A 99 31.94 27.99 3.54
CA GLY A 99 33.13 27.14 3.60
C GLY A 99 34.33 27.65 2.79
N ILE A 100 34.32 28.93 2.41
CA ILE A 100 35.37 29.59 1.61
C ILE A 100 35.98 30.78 2.37
N THR A 101 37.08 31.32 1.87
CA THR A 101 37.59 32.64 2.24
C THR A 101 37.00 33.73 1.33
N VAL A 102 37.05 35.00 1.74
CA VAL A 102 36.42 36.11 0.98
C VAL A 102 37.11 36.31 -0.38
N ASP A 103 38.41 36.03 -0.47
CA ASP A 103 39.20 36.07 -1.71
C ASP A 103 38.84 34.95 -2.70
N GLN A 104 38.23 33.86 -2.23
CA GLN A 104 37.73 32.77 -3.07
C GLN A 104 36.33 33.04 -3.64
N ALA A 105 35.68 34.14 -3.24
CA ALA A 105 34.35 34.48 -3.73
C ALA A 105 34.42 35.10 -5.14
N GLU A 106 33.50 34.68 -5.99
CA GLU A 106 33.25 35.32 -7.28
C GLU A 106 32.53 36.67 -7.07
N ARG A 107 32.44 37.45 -8.15
CA ARG A 107 31.67 38.70 -8.17
C ARG A 107 30.54 38.62 -9.17
N LEU A 108 29.36 39.09 -8.77
CA LEU A 108 28.20 39.19 -9.62
C LEU A 108 27.85 40.66 -9.85
N THR A 109 28.06 41.15 -11.06
CA THR A 109 27.62 42.49 -11.47
C THR A 109 26.19 42.43 -12.00
N THR A 110 25.31 43.30 -11.49
CA THR A 110 23.96 43.53 -12.05
C THR A 110 23.71 45.03 -12.15
N ASP A 111 22.62 45.42 -12.83
CA ASP A 111 22.23 46.84 -12.98
C ASP A 111 22.04 47.58 -11.64
N LYS A 112 21.91 46.83 -10.54
CA LYS A 112 21.70 47.36 -9.18
C LYS A 112 22.99 47.41 -8.33
N GLY A 113 24.14 46.97 -8.85
CA GLY A 113 25.42 46.95 -8.11
C GLY A 113 26.31 45.73 -8.38
N GLU A 114 27.31 45.52 -7.53
CA GLU A 114 28.18 44.34 -7.56
C GLU A 114 28.09 43.62 -6.20
N TRP A 115 27.99 42.29 -6.19
CA TRP A 115 27.91 41.47 -4.97
C TRP A 115 28.96 40.37 -4.96
N LEU A 116 29.36 39.95 -3.76
CA LEU A 116 30.05 38.67 -3.62
C LEU A 116 29.11 37.52 -4.01
N LEU A 117 29.65 36.52 -4.68
CA LEU A 117 28.93 35.33 -5.12
C LEU A 117 29.73 34.09 -4.76
N TYR A 118 29.05 33.09 -4.22
CA TYR A 118 29.60 31.76 -4.08
C TYR A 118 28.83 30.81 -4.99
N ARG A 119 29.55 30.17 -5.90
CA ARG A 119 29.06 29.06 -6.70
C ARG A 119 29.67 27.78 -6.17
N ALA A 120 28.82 26.82 -5.81
CA ALA A 120 29.27 25.48 -5.50
C ALA A 120 28.57 24.47 -6.38
N HIS A 121 29.35 23.51 -6.88
CA HIS A 121 28.82 22.33 -7.51
C HIS A 121 28.52 21.28 -6.42
N VAL A 122 27.24 21.03 -6.16
CA VAL A 122 26.80 20.00 -5.21
C VAL A 122 26.49 18.74 -6.00
N LYS A 123 27.31 17.72 -5.80
CA LYS A 123 27.06 16.40 -6.38
C LYS A 123 25.75 15.83 -5.84
N GLY A 124 24.92 15.29 -6.73
CA GLY A 124 23.69 14.61 -6.36
C GLY A 124 23.96 13.38 -5.49
N GLU A 125 23.04 13.11 -4.56
CA GLU A 125 23.12 11.93 -3.71
C GLU A 125 22.65 10.69 -4.48
N SER A 126 23.27 9.53 -4.20
CA SER A 126 22.85 8.27 -4.81
C SER A 126 21.47 7.87 -4.33
N THR A 127 20.63 7.40 -5.24
CA THR A 127 19.27 6.92 -4.93
C THR A 127 19.27 5.84 -3.86
N GLU A 128 20.22 4.91 -3.89
CA GLU A 128 20.36 3.86 -2.87
C GLU A 128 20.48 4.42 -1.44
N ALA A 129 21.14 5.56 -1.25
CA ALA A 129 21.30 6.20 0.06
C ALA A 129 20.01 6.90 0.51
N LEU A 130 19.22 7.41 -0.43
CA LEU A 130 17.99 8.15 -0.17
C LEU A 130 16.79 7.25 0.14
N LEU A 131 16.68 6.11 -0.56
CA LEU A 131 15.54 5.21 -0.53
C LEU A 131 15.12 4.75 0.88
N PRO A 132 16.02 4.33 1.79
CA PRO A 132 15.65 3.91 3.14
C PRO A 132 14.86 4.99 3.91
N ASN A 133 15.32 6.24 3.86
CA ASN A 133 14.66 7.34 4.56
C ASN A 133 13.33 7.71 3.91
N MET A 134 13.25 7.66 2.57
CA MET A 134 12.00 7.92 1.84
C MET A 134 10.93 6.88 2.19
N VAL A 135 11.29 5.59 2.25
CA VAL A 135 10.39 4.51 2.68
C VAL A 135 9.92 4.74 4.11
N ALA A 136 10.86 4.97 5.05
CA ALA A 136 10.53 5.18 6.45
C ALA A 136 9.59 6.37 6.66
N THR A 137 9.88 7.49 6.01
CA THR A 137 9.06 8.72 6.06
C THR A 137 7.67 8.50 5.47
N SER A 138 7.58 7.77 4.35
CA SER A 138 6.31 7.49 3.69
C SER A 138 5.40 6.58 4.51
N LEU A 139 5.98 5.57 5.18
CA LEU A 139 5.27 4.68 6.10
C LEU A 139 4.81 5.40 7.38
N ALA A 140 5.63 6.32 7.91
CA ALA A 140 5.27 7.11 9.08
C ALA A 140 4.09 8.07 8.85
N LYS A 141 3.88 8.49 7.60
CA LYS A 141 2.77 9.39 7.17
C LYS A 141 1.47 8.65 6.85
N LEU A 142 1.39 7.33 7.01
CA LEU A 142 0.17 6.57 6.69
C LEU A 142 -1.02 6.96 7.58
N PRO A 143 -2.24 7.04 7.03
CA PRO A 143 -3.44 7.37 7.80
C PRO A 143 -3.93 6.14 8.59
N ILE A 144 -3.13 5.69 9.55
CA ILE A 144 -3.43 4.49 10.35
C ILE A 144 -4.44 4.87 11.46
N PRO A 145 -5.66 4.30 11.47
CA PRO A 145 -6.69 4.68 12.44
C PRO A 145 -6.29 4.44 13.89
N LYS A 146 -5.48 3.39 14.13
CA LYS A 146 -4.97 3.01 15.43
C LYS A 146 -3.61 2.34 15.29
N LEU A 147 -2.57 3.04 15.70
CA LEU A 147 -1.22 2.47 15.79
C LEU A 147 -1.17 1.44 16.92
N MET A 148 -0.41 0.36 16.70
CA MET A 148 -0.17 -0.68 17.68
C MET A 148 1.32 -0.80 17.98
N ARG A 149 1.64 -1.10 19.24
CA ARG A 149 2.98 -1.43 19.72
C ARG A 149 3.04 -2.92 20.05
N TRP A 150 4.12 -3.60 19.67
CA TRP A 150 4.23 -5.06 19.77
C TRP A 150 5.41 -5.49 20.64
N GLY A 151 5.12 -6.32 21.65
CA GLY A 151 6.11 -6.80 22.60
C GLY A 151 6.79 -5.65 23.37
N ALA A 152 8.11 -5.70 23.45
CA ALA A 152 8.94 -4.66 24.07
C ALA A 152 9.48 -3.63 23.05
N SER A 153 9.06 -3.70 21.78
CA SER A 153 9.52 -2.78 20.73
C SER A 153 8.81 -1.43 20.84
N ASP A 154 9.52 -0.34 20.63
CA ASP A 154 8.93 1.01 20.49
C ASP A 154 8.48 1.32 19.05
N VAL A 155 8.60 0.37 18.13
CA VAL A 155 8.10 0.51 16.77
C VAL A 155 6.58 0.43 16.76
N HIS A 156 5.95 1.44 16.14
CA HIS A 156 4.51 1.52 15.98
C HIS A 156 4.13 1.28 14.52
N PHE A 157 3.23 0.33 14.28
CA PHE A 157 2.63 0.09 12.97
C PHE A 157 1.23 -0.50 13.12
N VAL A 158 0.48 -0.58 12.03
CA VAL A 158 -0.90 -1.11 12.06
C VAL A 158 -0.95 -2.58 12.50
N ARG A 159 0.08 -3.36 12.18
CA ARG A 159 0.24 -4.79 12.48
C ARG A 159 1.73 -5.16 12.62
N PRO A 160 2.10 -6.30 13.22
CA PRO A 160 3.48 -6.77 13.23
C PRO A 160 4.02 -6.89 11.81
N VAL A 161 5.24 -6.39 11.61
CA VAL A 161 6.01 -6.55 10.36
C VAL A 161 6.92 -7.75 10.53
N HIS A 162 7.02 -8.56 9.49
CA HIS A 162 7.82 -9.78 9.47
C HIS A 162 8.98 -9.71 8.49
N THR A 163 8.75 -9.12 7.32
CA THR A 163 9.73 -9.01 6.25
C THR A 163 9.70 -7.61 5.66
N VAL A 164 10.88 -7.16 5.25
CA VAL A 164 11.05 -5.94 4.44
C VAL A 164 11.85 -6.37 3.23
N THR A 165 11.22 -6.44 2.06
CA THR A 165 11.96 -6.62 0.80
C THR A 165 12.27 -5.26 0.22
N LEU A 166 13.55 -4.97 -0.03
CA LEU A 166 13.98 -3.66 -0.52
C LEU A 166 15.06 -3.82 -1.61
N LEU A 167 14.66 -3.73 -2.87
CA LEU A 167 15.53 -3.95 -4.03
C LEU A 167 15.58 -2.75 -4.98
N LEU A 168 16.76 -2.49 -5.55
CA LEU A 168 16.94 -1.65 -6.74
C LEU A 168 17.55 -2.50 -7.86
N GLY A 169 16.73 -2.91 -8.83
CA GLY A 169 17.06 -3.97 -9.76
C GLY A 169 17.27 -5.28 -9.01
N ASP A 170 18.47 -5.84 -9.10
CA ASP A 170 18.91 -7.08 -8.45
C ASP A 170 19.61 -6.88 -7.10
N LYS A 171 19.83 -5.62 -6.70
CA LYS A 171 20.60 -5.26 -5.52
C LYS A 171 19.71 -5.00 -4.32
N VAL A 172 20.00 -5.68 -3.21
CA VAL A 172 19.40 -5.39 -1.90
C VAL A 172 19.94 -4.06 -1.39
N ILE A 173 19.04 -3.18 -0.95
CA ILE A 173 19.40 -1.94 -0.27
C ILE A 173 19.39 -2.21 1.23
N PRO A 174 20.54 -2.18 1.93
CA PRO A 174 20.59 -2.41 3.37
C PRO A 174 19.89 -1.28 4.14
N ALA A 175 18.88 -1.64 4.92
CA ALA A 175 18.10 -0.71 5.73
C ALA A 175 17.42 -1.44 6.89
N THR A 176 17.08 -0.70 7.94
CA THR A 176 16.16 -1.19 8.97
C THR A 176 14.87 -0.40 8.89
N ILE A 177 13.79 -1.04 8.46
CA ILE A 177 12.47 -0.42 8.30
C ILE A 177 11.52 -1.08 9.29
N LEU A 178 10.86 -0.27 10.12
CA LEU A 178 9.94 -0.77 11.16
C LEU A 178 10.55 -1.88 12.04
N GLY A 179 11.85 -1.77 12.34
CA GLY A 179 12.59 -2.72 13.19
C GLY A 179 13.04 -4.00 12.48
N ILE A 180 12.80 -4.14 11.17
CA ILE A 180 13.17 -5.32 10.37
C ILE A 180 14.28 -4.95 9.39
N GLN A 181 15.33 -5.77 9.32
CA GLN A 181 16.38 -5.62 8.30
C GLN A 181 15.81 -5.94 6.92
N SER A 182 16.14 -5.13 5.93
CA SER A 182 15.77 -5.40 4.56
C SER A 182 16.54 -6.58 3.98
N ASP A 183 15.86 -7.35 3.13
CA ASP A 183 16.44 -8.47 2.39
C ASP A 183 15.73 -8.59 1.03
N ARG A 184 15.92 -9.71 0.33
CA ARG A 184 15.17 -10.16 -0.85
C ARG A 184 14.08 -11.18 -0.54
N VAL A 185 13.81 -11.42 0.74
CA VAL A 185 12.89 -12.46 1.20
C VAL A 185 11.46 -11.97 1.20
N ILE A 186 10.61 -12.65 0.43
CA ILE A 186 9.16 -12.43 0.40
C ILE A 186 8.42 -13.66 0.90
N ARG A 187 7.21 -13.46 1.41
CA ARG A 187 6.34 -14.54 1.89
C ARG A 187 5.20 -14.81 0.93
N GLY A 188 4.97 -16.07 0.62
CA GLY A 188 3.81 -16.52 -0.15
C GLY A 188 2.56 -16.67 0.72
N HIS A 189 1.56 -17.36 0.19
CA HIS A 189 0.30 -17.63 0.85
C HIS A 189 0.49 -18.53 2.09
N ARG A 190 -0.30 -18.32 3.14
CA ARG A 190 -0.11 -19.01 4.44
C ARG A 190 -0.26 -20.54 4.35
N PHE A 191 -1.07 -21.02 3.41
CA PHE A 191 -1.43 -22.44 3.26
C PHE A 191 -1.13 -23.04 1.88
N MET A 192 -0.70 -22.22 0.91
CA MET A 192 -0.56 -22.62 -0.49
C MET A 192 0.73 -22.05 -1.07
N GLY A 193 1.24 -22.69 -2.13
CA GLY A 193 2.50 -22.27 -2.73
C GLY A 193 3.68 -22.40 -1.78
N GLU A 194 4.77 -21.72 -2.11
CA GLU A 194 5.96 -21.61 -1.27
C GLU A 194 5.72 -20.59 -0.15
N PRO A 195 5.90 -20.97 1.13
CA PRO A 195 5.58 -20.08 2.26
C PRO A 195 6.53 -18.87 2.35
N GLU A 196 7.79 -19.05 1.97
CA GLU A 196 8.84 -18.03 1.98
C GLU A 196 9.87 -18.36 0.91
N PHE A 197 10.29 -17.35 0.15
CA PHE A 197 11.29 -17.51 -0.91
C PHE A 197 11.94 -16.17 -1.27
N THR A 198 13.01 -16.22 -2.06
CA THR A 198 13.77 -15.03 -2.47
C THR A 198 13.37 -14.55 -3.85
N ILE A 199 13.43 -13.23 -4.04
CA ILE A 199 13.31 -12.56 -5.34
C ILE A 199 14.70 -12.10 -5.80
N ASP A 200 15.04 -12.37 -7.07
CA ASP A 200 16.37 -12.06 -7.59
C ASP A 200 16.45 -10.66 -8.18
N ASN A 201 15.34 -10.14 -8.70
CA ASN A 201 15.24 -8.81 -9.27
C ASN A 201 13.85 -8.21 -9.03
N ALA A 202 13.80 -6.91 -8.72
CA ALA A 202 12.58 -6.13 -8.53
C ALA A 202 11.54 -6.28 -9.67
N ASP A 203 11.98 -6.51 -10.91
CA ASP A 203 11.11 -6.69 -12.08
C ASP A 203 10.22 -7.94 -11.99
N GLN A 204 10.64 -8.96 -11.23
CA GLN A 204 9.87 -10.20 -11.06
C GLN A 204 8.60 -9.99 -10.24
N TYR A 205 8.48 -8.87 -9.52
CA TYR A 205 7.30 -8.52 -8.74
C TYR A 205 6.23 -7.85 -9.63
N PRO A 206 4.94 -8.23 -9.52
CA PRO A 206 4.36 -9.17 -8.57
C PRO A 206 4.28 -10.63 -9.05
N GLU A 207 4.64 -10.93 -10.29
CA GLU A 207 4.31 -12.23 -10.92
C GLU A 207 4.93 -13.43 -10.18
N ILE A 208 6.13 -13.28 -9.62
CA ILE A 208 6.77 -14.32 -8.82
C ILE A 208 5.92 -14.75 -7.60
N LEU A 209 5.16 -13.82 -7.01
CA LEU A 209 4.21 -14.13 -5.92
C LEU A 209 3.02 -14.95 -6.41
N ARG A 210 2.54 -14.70 -7.63
CA ARG A 210 1.46 -15.47 -8.21
C ARG A 210 1.90 -16.89 -8.49
N GLU A 211 3.03 -17.04 -9.19
CA GLU A 211 3.54 -18.32 -9.68
C GLU A 211 3.98 -19.24 -8.54
N ARG A 212 4.82 -18.74 -7.64
CA ARG A 212 5.43 -19.54 -6.56
C ARG A 212 4.66 -19.41 -5.26
N GLY A 213 4.25 -18.20 -4.92
CA GLY A 213 3.63 -17.88 -3.64
C GLY A 213 2.11 -18.11 -3.59
N LYS A 214 1.42 -18.33 -4.72
CA LYS A 214 -0.05 -18.35 -4.77
C LYS A 214 -0.68 -17.09 -4.18
N VAL A 215 -0.15 -15.91 -4.54
CA VAL A 215 -0.69 -14.61 -4.12
C VAL A 215 -0.88 -13.70 -5.33
N ILE A 216 -2.11 -13.21 -5.52
CA ILE A 216 -2.39 -12.15 -6.50
C ILE A 216 -2.18 -10.83 -5.78
N ALA A 217 -1.00 -10.22 -5.87
CA ALA A 217 -0.67 -9.01 -5.11
C ALA A 217 -1.28 -7.72 -5.71
N ASP A 218 -1.55 -7.71 -7.01
CA ASP A 218 -2.28 -6.62 -7.66
C ASP A 218 -3.74 -6.61 -7.17
N TYR A 219 -4.10 -5.52 -6.52
CA TYR A 219 -5.38 -5.39 -5.84
C TYR A 219 -6.54 -5.30 -6.83
N GLU A 220 -6.37 -4.52 -7.91
CA GLU A 220 -7.42 -4.32 -8.91
C GLU A 220 -7.63 -5.58 -9.73
N GLU A 221 -6.56 -6.29 -10.07
CA GLU A 221 -6.67 -7.59 -10.73
C GLU A 221 -7.41 -8.61 -9.84
N ARG A 222 -7.04 -8.70 -8.55
CA ARG A 222 -7.70 -9.61 -7.60
C ARG A 222 -9.18 -9.28 -7.45
N LYS A 223 -9.52 -8.00 -7.34
CA LYS A 223 -10.89 -7.50 -7.24
C LYS A 223 -11.70 -7.80 -8.51
N ALA A 224 -11.14 -7.54 -9.68
CA ALA A 224 -11.78 -7.83 -10.97
C ALA A 224 -12.05 -9.33 -11.14
N LYS A 225 -11.09 -10.18 -10.75
CA LYS A 225 -11.26 -11.64 -10.73
C LYS A 225 -12.42 -12.07 -9.82
N ILE A 226 -12.46 -11.58 -8.58
CA ILE A 226 -13.56 -11.90 -7.64
C ILE A 226 -14.91 -11.52 -8.23
N LYS A 227 -15.01 -10.32 -8.82
CA LYS A 227 -16.24 -9.84 -9.45
C LYS A 227 -16.70 -10.77 -10.57
N ALA A 228 -15.82 -11.05 -11.54
CA ALA A 228 -16.15 -11.89 -12.69
C ALA A 228 -16.57 -13.31 -12.26
N ASP A 229 -15.81 -13.92 -11.34
CA ASP A 229 -16.10 -15.26 -10.84
C ASP A 229 -17.43 -15.30 -10.06
N ALA A 230 -17.74 -14.26 -9.28
CA ALA A 230 -19.00 -14.16 -8.54
C ALA A 230 -20.22 -13.93 -9.45
N GLU A 231 -20.09 -13.09 -10.48
CA GLU A 231 -21.12 -12.92 -11.52
C GLU A 231 -21.39 -14.25 -12.24
N GLU A 232 -20.34 -14.98 -12.60
CA GLU A 232 -20.47 -16.30 -13.23
C GLU A 232 -21.14 -17.32 -12.28
N ALA A 233 -20.73 -17.36 -11.02
CA ALA A 233 -21.31 -18.25 -10.02
C ALA A 233 -22.81 -17.98 -9.80
N ALA A 234 -23.21 -16.71 -9.77
CA ALA A 234 -24.63 -16.32 -9.65
C ALA A 234 -25.43 -16.74 -10.88
N ARG A 235 -24.89 -16.51 -12.09
CA ARG A 235 -25.53 -16.89 -13.34
C ARG A 235 -25.78 -18.40 -13.44
N LYS A 236 -24.85 -19.23 -12.93
CA LYS A 236 -24.99 -20.70 -12.90
C LYS A 236 -26.18 -21.18 -12.07
N ILE A 237 -26.63 -20.40 -11.09
CA ILE A 237 -27.81 -20.70 -10.27
C ILE A 237 -29.04 -19.86 -10.67
N GLY A 238 -29.00 -19.20 -11.83
CA GLY A 238 -30.12 -18.45 -12.39
C GLY A 238 -30.38 -17.10 -11.71
N GLY A 239 -29.37 -16.52 -11.05
CA GLY A 239 -29.48 -15.24 -10.36
C GLY A 239 -28.34 -14.26 -10.65
N ASN A 240 -28.37 -13.15 -9.91
CA ASN A 240 -27.41 -12.06 -9.97
C ASN A 240 -26.90 -11.79 -8.54
N ALA A 241 -25.58 -11.73 -8.36
CA ALA A 241 -24.98 -11.41 -7.07
C ALA A 241 -25.10 -9.91 -6.77
N ASP A 242 -25.45 -9.56 -5.53
CA ASP A 242 -25.28 -8.19 -5.03
C ASP A 242 -23.79 -7.95 -4.73
N LEU A 243 -23.11 -7.35 -5.72
CA LEU A 243 -21.70 -6.99 -5.68
C LEU A 243 -21.51 -5.50 -5.40
N SER A 244 -22.14 -4.98 -4.35
CA SER A 244 -21.88 -3.61 -3.92
C SER A 244 -20.38 -3.34 -3.77
N GLU A 245 -19.92 -2.22 -4.32
CA GLU A 245 -18.50 -1.88 -4.41
C GLU A 245 -17.76 -2.00 -3.07
N SER A 246 -18.36 -1.49 -1.99
CA SER A 246 -17.76 -1.53 -0.65
C SER A 246 -17.54 -2.95 -0.11
N LEU A 247 -18.44 -3.88 -0.43
CA LEU A 247 -18.30 -5.28 -0.03
C LEU A 247 -17.25 -5.98 -0.90
N LEU A 248 -17.23 -5.69 -2.20
CA LEU A 248 -16.23 -6.24 -3.11
C LEU A 248 -14.80 -5.81 -2.72
N GLU A 249 -14.63 -4.53 -2.35
CA GLU A 249 -13.40 -3.98 -1.76
C GLU A 249 -13.01 -4.71 -0.46
N GLU A 250 -13.95 -4.88 0.47
CA GLU A 250 -13.68 -5.56 1.73
C GLU A 250 -13.28 -7.03 1.52
N VAL A 251 -13.96 -7.74 0.62
CA VAL A 251 -13.65 -9.13 0.27
C VAL A 251 -12.30 -9.26 -0.44
N ALA A 252 -11.99 -8.37 -1.39
CA ALA A 252 -10.69 -8.33 -2.06
C ALA A 252 -9.54 -8.05 -1.08
N SER A 253 -9.83 -7.38 0.04
CA SER A 253 -8.88 -7.12 1.12
C SER A 253 -8.72 -8.24 2.14
N LEU A 254 -9.57 -9.28 2.10
CA LEU A 254 -9.56 -10.43 3.02
C LEU A 254 -8.82 -11.65 2.46
N VAL A 255 -8.57 -11.69 1.16
CA VAL A 255 -7.98 -12.84 0.47
C VAL A 255 -6.75 -12.45 -0.34
N GLU A 256 -5.80 -13.36 -0.42
CA GLU A 256 -4.61 -13.28 -1.27
C GLU A 256 -4.77 -14.11 -2.55
N TRP A 257 -5.55 -15.21 -2.48
CA TRP A 257 -5.86 -16.10 -3.60
C TRP A 257 -7.36 -16.42 -3.61
N PRO A 258 -8.17 -15.66 -4.38
CA PRO A 258 -9.63 -15.79 -4.33
C PRO A 258 -10.11 -17.08 -5.02
N VAL A 259 -10.93 -17.85 -4.30
CA VAL A 259 -11.69 -18.99 -4.82
C VAL A 259 -13.17 -18.74 -4.51
N VAL A 260 -13.96 -18.45 -5.54
CA VAL A 260 -15.39 -18.18 -5.41
C VAL A 260 -16.19 -19.48 -5.28
N LEU A 261 -17.03 -19.56 -4.26
CA LEU A 261 -17.89 -20.71 -3.97
C LEU A 261 -19.33 -20.25 -3.74
N THR A 262 -20.27 -21.15 -4.03
CA THR A 262 -21.71 -20.92 -3.84
C THR A 262 -22.23 -21.83 -2.73
N ALA A 263 -23.04 -21.27 -1.84
CA ALA A 263 -23.63 -21.98 -0.72
C ALA A 263 -25.13 -21.73 -0.55
N LYS A 264 -25.71 -22.65 0.23
CA LYS A 264 -27.06 -22.78 0.78
C LYS A 264 -27.51 -21.99 1.99
N PHE A 265 -28.75 -21.52 2.05
CA PHE A 265 -29.46 -21.52 3.34
C PHE A 265 -30.88 -22.10 3.21
N GLU A 266 -31.52 -22.43 4.32
CA GLU A 266 -32.87 -22.99 4.28
C GLU A 266 -33.91 -21.99 3.78
N GLU A 267 -34.75 -22.41 2.83
CA GLU A 267 -35.81 -21.59 2.22
C GLU A 267 -36.77 -20.97 3.22
N LYS A 268 -36.96 -21.59 4.40
CA LYS A 268 -37.80 -21.04 5.47
C LYS A 268 -37.38 -19.60 5.87
N PHE A 269 -36.10 -19.27 5.77
CA PHE A 269 -35.60 -17.95 6.12
C PHE A 269 -36.09 -16.88 5.15
N LEU A 270 -36.52 -17.23 3.93
CA LEU A 270 -37.11 -16.29 2.98
C LEU A 270 -38.47 -15.72 3.44
N ALA A 271 -39.04 -16.23 4.55
CA ALA A 271 -40.17 -15.61 5.23
C ALA A 271 -39.80 -14.34 6.01
N VAL A 272 -38.51 -14.11 6.28
CA VAL A 272 -37.95 -12.90 6.87
C VAL A 272 -37.70 -11.87 5.75
N PRO A 273 -37.92 -10.56 5.99
CA PRO A 273 -37.60 -9.53 5.00
C PRO A 273 -36.17 -9.65 4.47
N ALA A 274 -36.03 -9.54 3.15
CA ALA A 274 -34.75 -9.76 2.47
C ALA A 274 -33.66 -8.82 3.00
N GLU A 275 -34.02 -7.59 3.36
CA GLU A 275 -33.13 -6.57 3.89
C GLU A 275 -32.43 -7.03 5.18
N ALA A 276 -33.16 -7.73 6.07
CA ALA A 276 -32.59 -8.24 7.31
C ALA A 276 -31.59 -9.38 7.04
N LEU A 277 -31.94 -10.31 6.14
CA LEU A 277 -31.05 -11.41 5.75
C LEU A 277 -29.78 -10.90 5.05
N VAL A 278 -29.95 -9.95 4.13
CA VAL A 278 -28.88 -9.30 3.37
C VAL A 278 -27.94 -8.55 4.30
N TYR A 279 -28.48 -7.79 5.26
CA TYR A 279 -27.67 -7.10 6.26
C TYR A 279 -26.79 -8.08 7.03
N THR A 280 -27.35 -9.19 7.50
CA THR A 280 -26.60 -10.25 8.21
C THR A 280 -25.54 -10.90 7.33
N MET A 281 -25.89 -11.28 6.10
CA MET A 281 -24.96 -11.94 5.16
C MET A 281 -23.78 -11.04 4.79
N LYS A 282 -24.04 -9.76 4.46
CA LYS A 282 -23.01 -8.81 4.05
C LYS A 282 -22.19 -8.31 5.24
N GLY A 283 -22.87 -7.96 6.33
CA GLY A 283 -22.26 -7.35 7.52
C GLY A 283 -21.33 -8.31 8.25
N ASP A 284 -21.85 -9.47 8.63
CA ASP A 284 -21.15 -10.37 9.54
C ASP A 284 -20.25 -11.36 8.82
N GLN A 285 -20.60 -11.72 7.58
CA GLN A 285 -19.97 -12.84 6.86
C GLN A 285 -19.35 -12.50 5.52
N LYS A 286 -19.55 -11.27 5.03
CA LYS A 286 -18.99 -10.82 3.75
C LYS A 286 -19.42 -11.69 2.58
N TYR A 287 -20.64 -12.21 2.65
CA TYR A 287 -21.25 -12.96 1.57
C TYR A 287 -21.95 -12.03 0.59
N PHE A 288 -21.95 -12.40 -0.68
CA PHE A 288 -22.74 -11.77 -1.73
C PHE A 288 -24.09 -12.48 -1.84
N PRO A 289 -25.20 -11.85 -1.42
CA PRO A 289 -26.55 -12.39 -1.62
C PRO A 289 -26.85 -12.55 -3.12
N VAL A 290 -27.66 -13.53 -3.48
CA VAL A 290 -28.06 -13.75 -4.88
C VAL A 290 -29.54 -13.48 -5.06
N TYR A 291 -29.87 -12.70 -6.09
CA TYR A 291 -31.24 -12.35 -6.46
C TYR A 291 -31.63 -13.02 -7.78
N ALA A 292 -32.84 -13.53 -7.87
CA ALA A 292 -33.43 -13.97 -9.13
C ALA A 292 -33.66 -12.78 -10.08
N ASN A 293 -33.93 -13.08 -11.35
CA ASN A 293 -34.24 -12.06 -12.36
C ASN A 293 -35.54 -11.27 -12.08
N ASP A 294 -36.44 -11.80 -11.25
CA ASP A 294 -37.65 -11.11 -10.80
C ASP A 294 -37.41 -10.22 -9.56
N GLY A 295 -36.15 -10.10 -9.11
CA GLY A 295 -35.74 -9.30 -7.96
C GLY A 295 -35.91 -9.97 -6.60
N LYS A 296 -36.38 -11.23 -6.53
CA LYS A 296 -36.49 -11.96 -5.26
C LYS A 296 -35.16 -12.53 -4.79
N LEU A 297 -34.94 -12.51 -3.49
CA LEU A 297 -33.77 -13.15 -2.88
C LEU A 297 -33.86 -14.67 -3.06
N LEU A 298 -32.81 -15.29 -3.58
CA LEU A 298 -32.66 -16.74 -3.65
C LEU A 298 -32.12 -17.29 -2.32
N PRO A 299 -32.37 -18.57 -1.97
CA PRO A 299 -31.79 -19.23 -0.80
C PRO A 299 -30.31 -19.57 -0.99
N ASN A 300 -29.56 -18.68 -1.65
CA ASN A 300 -28.20 -18.85 -2.08
C ASN A 300 -27.38 -17.59 -1.79
N PHE A 301 -26.11 -17.82 -1.47
CA PHE A 301 -25.12 -16.77 -1.37
C PHE A 301 -23.79 -17.23 -1.95
N ILE A 302 -22.99 -16.27 -2.37
CA ILE A 302 -21.65 -16.49 -2.89
C ILE A 302 -20.65 -15.94 -1.87
N PHE A 303 -19.56 -16.66 -1.69
CA PHE A 303 -18.49 -16.24 -0.79
C PHE A 303 -17.14 -16.56 -1.42
N VAL A 304 -16.09 -15.94 -0.89
CA VAL A 304 -14.73 -16.09 -1.40
C VAL A 304 -13.87 -16.77 -0.35
N ALA A 305 -13.39 -17.97 -0.67
CA ALA A 305 -12.39 -18.65 0.12
C ALA A 305 -10.99 -18.15 -0.27
N ASN A 306 -10.09 -18.09 0.69
CA ASN A 306 -8.67 -17.80 0.48
C ASN A 306 -7.85 -19.10 0.31
N ILE A 307 -8.45 -20.16 -0.22
CA ILE A 307 -7.80 -21.46 -0.35
C ILE A 307 -8.42 -22.27 -1.48
N GLU A 308 -7.56 -22.86 -2.30
CA GLU A 308 -7.92 -23.89 -3.27
C GLU A 308 -7.97 -25.25 -2.55
N SER A 309 -9.13 -25.54 -1.97
CA SER A 309 -9.34 -26.78 -1.21
C SER A 309 -9.44 -28.00 -2.12
N LYS A 310 -8.87 -29.13 -1.66
CA LYS A 310 -9.07 -30.45 -2.27
C LYS A 310 -10.49 -30.98 -2.05
N ASP A 311 -11.20 -30.47 -1.04
CA ASP A 311 -12.60 -30.77 -0.77
C ASP A 311 -13.38 -29.45 -0.54
N PRO A 312 -13.86 -28.80 -1.62
CA PRO A 312 -14.64 -27.57 -1.52
C PRO A 312 -15.99 -27.76 -0.80
N GLN A 313 -16.55 -28.98 -0.76
CA GLN A 313 -17.84 -29.23 -0.12
C GLN A 313 -17.78 -29.07 1.40
N GLN A 314 -16.64 -29.37 2.03
CA GLN A 314 -16.43 -29.07 3.45
C GLN A 314 -16.47 -27.58 3.72
N ILE A 315 -15.87 -26.76 2.86
CA ILE A 315 -15.90 -25.30 3.00
C ILE A 315 -17.32 -24.77 2.80
N ILE A 316 -18.03 -25.24 1.78
CA ILE A 316 -19.43 -24.87 1.52
C ILE A 316 -20.29 -25.20 2.74
N SER A 317 -20.31 -26.47 3.17
CA SER A 317 -21.12 -26.90 4.32
C SER A 317 -20.74 -26.20 5.63
N GLY A 318 -19.46 -25.85 5.82
CA GLY A 318 -19.01 -25.04 6.93
C GLY A 318 -19.64 -23.65 6.94
N ASN A 319 -19.63 -22.95 5.80
CA ASN A 319 -20.25 -21.62 5.67
C ASN A 319 -21.78 -21.69 5.81
N GLU A 320 -22.43 -22.73 5.28
CA GLU A 320 -23.87 -22.97 5.50
C GLU A 320 -24.22 -23.14 6.99
N LYS A 321 -23.36 -23.84 7.75
CA LYS A 321 -23.54 -24.00 9.21
C LYS A 321 -23.33 -22.68 9.96
N VAL A 322 -22.39 -21.84 9.52
CA VAL A 322 -22.06 -20.57 10.18
C VAL A 322 -23.09 -19.47 9.90
N VAL A 323 -23.72 -19.46 8.73
CA VAL A 323 -24.76 -18.46 8.41
C VAL A 323 -26.07 -18.74 9.15
N ARG A 324 -26.41 -20.02 9.33
CA ARG A 324 -27.68 -20.46 9.91
C ARG A 324 -28.04 -19.82 11.27
N PRO A 325 -27.18 -19.82 12.31
CA PRO A 325 -27.55 -19.21 13.59
C PRO A 325 -27.81 -17.71 13.44
N ARG A 326 -27.09 -17.01 12.56
CA ARG A 326 -27.31 -15.57 12.34
C ARG A 326 -28.63 -15.28 11.64
N LEU A 327 -29.02 -16.11 10.67
CA LEU A 327 -30.33 -15.98 10.02
C LEU A 327 -31.48 -16.35 10.99
N ALA A 328 -31.25 -17.32 11.88
CA ALA A 328 -32.19 -17.66 12.94
C ALA A 328 -32.38 -16.50 13.94
N ASP A 329 -31.31 -15.77 14.27
CA ASP A 329 -31.42 -14.56 15.09
C ASP A 329 -32.25 -13.48 14.39
N ALA A 330 -32.00 -13.22 13.10
CA ALA A 330 -32.80 -12.28 12.30
C ALA A 330 -34.29 -12.68 12.25
N GLU A 331 -34.58 -13.96 12.06
CA GLU A 331 -35.94 -14.51 12.11
C GLU A 331 -36.60 -14.32 13.48
N PHE A 332 -35.84 -14.57 14.56
CA PHE A 332 -36.33 -14.39 15.93
C PHE A 332 -36.67 -12.94 16.24
N PHE A 333 -35.79 -11.99 15.89
CA PHE A 333 -36.04 -10.56 16.11
C PHE A 333 -37.24 -10.08 15.29
N PHE A 334 -37.32 -10.45 14.01
CA PHE A 334 -38.47 -10.12 13.17
C PHE A 334 -39.79 -10.65 13.74
N ASN A 335 -39.82 -11.92 14.17
CA ASN A 335 -41.02 -12.51 14.77
C ASN A 335 -41.38 -11.90 16.14
N THR A 336 -40.39 -11.40 16.88
CA THR A 336 -40.62 -10.70 18.14
C THR A 336 -41.21 -9.32 17.90
N ASP A 337 -40.68 -8.57 16.92
CA ASP A 337 -41.19 -7.25 16.56
C ASP A 337 -42.61 -7.30 16.01
N ARG A 338 -42.95 -8.35 15.24
CA ARG A 338 -44.33 -8.60 14.76
C ARG A 338 -45.36 -8.77 15.87
N LYS A 339 -44.95 -9.08 17.11
CA LYS A 339 -45.87 -9.19 18.26
C LYS A 339 -46.29 -7.84 18.82
N LYS A 340 -45.56 -6.76 18.51
CA LYS A 340 -45.93 -5.39 18.89
C LYS A 340 -46.60 -4.71 17.70
N ARG A 341 -47.84 -4.26 17.88
CA ARG A 341 -48.47 -3.32 16.94
C ARG A 341 -47.83 -1.94 17.13
N LEU A 342 -47.38 -1.34 16.02
CA LEU A 342 -46.87 0.03 15.97
C LEU A 342 -48.02 1.03 15.91
#